data_AF-A0A7C4A5V8-F1
#
_entry.id   AF-A0A7C4A5V8-F1
#
_cell.length_a   1.000
_cell.length_b   1.000
_cell.length_c   1.000
_cell.angle_alpha   90.00
_cell.angle_beta   90.00
_cell.angle_gamma   90.00
#
_symmetry.space_group_name_H-M   'P 1'
#
loop_
_entity.id
_entity.type
_entity.pdbx_description
1 polymer ?
#
loop_
_entity_poly.entity_id
_entity_poly.type
_entity_poly.pdbx_seq_one_letter_code
_entity_poly.pdbx_strand_id
1 'polypeptide(L)'
;MSFLLPPDLPADADRELERACVAGGPDNMPWPTEVRVSAGQLTVRRGVDESGALVVPWELDGVGRLMGATATLMERPSPYHLQLELARGKVNQLRCQASDWQVGGLQMPPGLEEQIRIASRTFGQAATHVPDEQASAEAQAALALGYQAAQELVAAYTNQVLQARHQRQAKLDTAFGCRLRAPVRNAEAAAAFRQVCNSTCLTIPWSVLEPSEGQYHWEPFDTALAWVQGQNVRLMAGPLIDFSSAQMPDWLWLWEQDLPALAKFMTNFVTAALGRYRDRIRSWQLTAASNCAAILSLGE
;
A
#
# COMPACT_ATOMS: atom_id res chain seq x y z
N MET A 1 -21.51 -6.75 10.83
CA MET A 1 -20.78 -7.03 12.10
C MET A 1 -20.67 -5.76 12.93
N SER A 2 -20.56 -5.88 14.27
CA SER A 2 -20.38 -4.75 15.19
C SER A 2 -19.27 -5.01 16.20
N PHE A 3 -18.61 -3.95 16.66
CA PHE A 3 -17.43 -4.00 17.51
C PHE A 3 -17.50 -2.93 18.60
N LEU A 4 -17.37 -3.33 19.86
CA LEU A 4 -17.19 -2.44 21.00
C LEU A 4 -15.81 -1.78 20.92
N LEU A 5 -15.81 -0.46 21.02
CA LEU A 5 -14.62 0.37 21.10
C LEU A 5 -14.21 0.54 22.57
N PRO A 6 -12.90 0.65 22.84
CA PRO A 6 -12.44 0.95 24.18
C PRO A 6 -12.80 2.40 24.55
N PRO A 7 -13.07 2.67 25.84
CA PRO A 7 -13.62 3.96 26.28
C PRO A 7 -12.63 5.13 26.19
N ASP A 8 -11.33 4.85 26.06
CA ASP A 8 -10.20 5.78 26.11
C ASP A 8 -9.65 6.14 24.72
N LEU A 9 -10.41 5.90 23.65
CA LEU A 9 -9.98 6.30 22.31
C LEU A 9 -9.80 7.82 22.17
N PRO A 10 -8.75 8.29 21.47
CA PRO A 10 -8.59 9.69 21.11
C PRO A 10 -9.78 10.22 20.31
N ALA A 11 -10.06 11.52 20.43
CA ALA A 11 -11.21 12.16 19.76
C ALA A 11 -11.13 12.13 18.23
N ASP A 12 -9.94 11.97 17.64
CA ASP A 12 -9.74 11.84 16.19
C ASP A 12 -9.80 10.40 15.70
N ALA A 13 -9.88 9.40 16.60
CA ALA A 13 -9.92 7.99 16.24
C ALA A 13 -11.14 7.65 15.38
N ASP A 14 -12.31 8.23 15.68
CA ASP A 14 -13.56 7.96 14.95
C ASP A 14 -13.42 8.18 13.44
N ARG A 15 -12.83 9.32 13.05
CA ARG A 15 -12.62 9.67 11.62
C ARG A 15 -11.68 8.69 10.92
N GLU A 16 -10.75 8.11 11.66
CA GLU A 16 -9.81 7.15 11.11
C GLU A 16 -10.44 5.76 11.03
N LEU A 17 -11.21 5.36 12.04
CA LEU A 17 -11.97 4.11 12.04
C LEU A 17 -12.96 4.04 10.86
N GLU A 18 -13.47 5.17 10.36
CA GLU A 18 -14.28 5.23 9.12
C GLU A 18 -13.56 4.68 7.88
N ARG A 19 -12.22 4.59 7.90
CA ARG A 19 -11.42 3.98 6.81
C ARG A 19 -11.29 2.46 6.93
N ALA A 20 -11.97 1.85 7.89
CA ALA A 20 -11.99 0.40 8.03
C ALA A 20 -12.64 -0.28 6.81
N CYS A 21 -12.29 -1.54 6.60
CA CYS A 21 -12.97 -2.40 5.64
C CYS A 21 -13.00 -3.84 6.14
N VAL A 22 -13.89 -4.65 5.58
CA VAL A 22 -13.87 -6.09 5.82
C VAL A 22 -13.14 -6.76 4.65
N ALA A 23 -12.15 -7.59 4.96
CA ALA A 23 -11.41 -8.43 4.02
C ALA A 23 -11.83 -9.90 4.15
N GLY A 24 -11.67 -10.66 3.08
CA GLY A 24 -12.03 -12.09 3.02
C GLY A 24 -12.61 -12.53 1.68
N GLY A 25 -12.66 -11.64 0.68
CA GLY A 25 -12.96 -12.03 -0.70
C GLY A 25 -11.82 -12.87 -1.31
N PRO A 26 -11.89 -13.17 -2.62
CA PRO A 26 -10.80 -13.84 -3.34
C PRO A 26 -9.46 -13.16 -3.06
N ASP A 27 -8.44 -13.94 -2.71
CA ASP A 27 -7.09 -13.47 -2.33
C ASP A 27 -7.06 -12.44 -1.18
N ASN A 28 -8.03 -12.52 -0.25
CA ASN A 28 -8.23 -11.57 0.86
C ASN A 28 -8.54 -10.14 0.41
N MET A 29 -9.08 -9.94 -0.81
CA MET A 29 -9.51 -8.63 -1.27
C MET A 29 -10.57 -8.02 -0.32
N PRO A 30 -10.50 -6.70 -0.03
CA PRO A 30 -11.53 -6.03 0.75
C PRO A 30 -12.84 -5.94 -0.01
N TRP A 31 -13.96 -6.08 0.69
CA TRP A 31 -15.28 -5.77 0.16
C TRP A 31 -15.59 -4.28 0.32
N PRO A 32 -16.38 -3.70 -0.60
CA PRO A 32 -17.04 -2.43 -0.35
C PRO A 32 -17.78 -2.49 0.99
N THR A 33 -17.33 -1.71 1.95
CA THR A 33 -17.77 -1.77 3.35
C THR A 33 -18.33 -0.41 3.75
N GLU A 34 -19.58 -0.39 4.19
CA GLU A 34 -20.14 0.76 4.88
C GLU A 34 -19.69 0.71 6.35
N VAL A 35 -19.04 1.78 6.80
CA VAL A 35 -18.55 1.91 8.18
C VAL A 35 -19.32 3.01 8.88
N ARG A 36 -19.75 2.74 10.12
CA ARG A 36 -20.36 3.74 11.01
C ARG A 36 -19.77 3.64 12.39
N VAL A 37 -19.32 4.76 12.93
CA VAL A 37 -18.86 4.89 14.32
C VAL A 37 -19.93 5.66 15.09
N SER A 38 -20.49 5.05 16.14
CA SER A 38 -21.43 5.75 17.02
C SER A 38 -21.50 5.10 18.39
N ALA A 39 -21.67 5.91 19.44
CA ALA A 39 -21.92 5.47 20.80
C ALA A 39 -20.93 4.39 21.32
N GLY A 40 -19.63 4.55 21.05
CA GLY A 40 -18.59 3.59 21.47
C GLY A 40 -18.63 2.26 20.70
N GLN A 41 -19.27 2.22 19.54
CA GLN A 41 -19.34 1.04 18.68
C GLN A 41 -18.98 1.37 17.24
N LEU A 42 -18.20 0.47 16.64
CA LEU A 42 -17.93 0.43 15.21
C LEU A 42 -18.85 -0.61 14.56
N THR A 43 -19.67 -0.18 13.62
CA THR A 43 -20.54 -1.06 12.82
C THR A 43 -20.05 -1.10 11.39
N VAL A 44 -19.91 -2.31 10.86
CA VAL A 44 -19.53 -2.55 9.46
C VAL A 44 -20.60 -3.37 8.75
N ARG A 45 -20.99 -2.92 7.56
CA ARG A 45 -21.93 -3.61 6.66
C ARG A 45 -21.28 -3.81 5.30
N ARG A 46 -21.56 -4.95 4.67
CA ARG A 46 -21.12 -5.29 3.31
C ARG A 46 -22.24 -6.06 2.60
N GLY A 47 -22.17 -6.16 1.28
CA GLY A 47 -23.18 -6.85 0.48
C GLY A 47 -23.13 -8.39 0.51
N VAL A 48 -22.42 -8.99 1.47
CA VAL A 48 -22.24 -10.43 1.61
C VAL A 48 -22.32 -10.85 3.08
N ASP A 49 -22.90 -12.02 3.34
CA ASP A 49 -23.09 -12.59 4.68
C ASP A 49 -22.08 -13.73 4.96
N GLU A 50 -20.83 -13.56 4.53
CA GLU A 50 -19.74 -14.53 4.71
C GLU A 50 -18.83 -14.17 5.89
N SER A 51 -17.98 -15.08 6.36
CA SER A 51 -17.00 -14.70 7.40
C SER A 51 -15.90 -13.80 6.83
N GLY A 52 -15.38 -12.87 7.64
CA GLY A 52 -14.36 -11.92 7.19
C GLY A 52 -13.51 -11.36 8.33
N ALA A 53 -12.37 -10.77 7.99
CA ALA A 53 -11.52 -10.04 8.93
C ALA A 53 -11.79 -8.54 8.81
N LEU A 54 -11.98 -7.85 9.93
CA LEU A 54 -12.01 -6.40 9.95
C LEU A 54 -10.56 -5.90 9.84
N VAL A 55 -10.30 -5.03 8.85
CA VAL A 55 -9.05 -4.30 8.69
C VAL A 55 -9.32 -2.85 9.03
N VAL A 56 -8.54 -2.28 9.95
CA VAL A 56 -8.84 -0.99 10.57
C VAL A 56 -7.55 -0.26 10.94
N PRO A 57 -7.45 1.08 10.75
CA PRO A 57 -6.34 1.83 11.29
C PRO A 57 -6.39 1.81 12.82
N TRP A 58 -5.27 1.46 13.45
CA TRP A 58 -5.13 1.36 14.88
C TRP A 58 -3.84 2.01 15.35
N GLU A 59 -3.92 2.84 16.38
CA GLU A 59 -2.76 3.48 17.00
C GLU A 59 -2.05 2.51 17.94
N LEU A 60 -0.74 2.46 17.82
CA LEU A 60 0.13 1.66 18.66
C LEU A 60 1.24 2.54 19.22
N ASP A 61 1.36 2.55 20.54
CA ASP A 61 2.36 3.34 21.23
C ASP A 61 3.78 2.98 20.76
N GLY A 62 4.55 4.02 20.42
CA GLY A 62 5.93 3.87 19.92
C GLY A 62 6.06 3.42 18.46
N VAL A 63 4.97 3.08 17.79
CA VAL A 63 4.96 2.64 16.37
C VAL A 63 4.17 3.62 15.48
N GLY A 64 3.06 4.14 15.99
CA GLY A 64 2.10 4.97 15.27
C GLY A 64 0.94 4.16 14.68
N ARG A 65 0.23 4.77 13.72
CA ARG A 65 -0.98 4.22 13.12
C ARG A 65 -0.66 3.16 12.07
N LEU A 66 -1.09 1.93 12.33
CA LEU A 66 -0.97 0.82 11.37
C LEU A 66 -2.34 0.28 10.98
N MET A 67 -2.45 -0.33 9.80
CA MET A 67 -3.63 -1.13 9.46
C MET A 67 -3.54 -2.47 10.21
N GLY A 68 -4.29 -2.58 11.30
CA GLY A 68 -4.49 -3.83 12.04
C GLY A 68 -5.59 -4.66 11.40
N ALA A 69 -5.49 -5.99 11.53
CA ALA A 69 -6.53 -6.90 11.09
C ALA A 69 -6.93 -7.83 12.23
N THR A 70 -8.22 -8.10 12.37
CA THR A 70 -8.72 -9.16 13.23
C THR A 70 -8.39 -10.53 12.61
N ALA A 71 -8.59 -11.61 13.36
CA ALA A 71 -8.77 -12.91 12.74
C ALA A 71 -10.11 -12.94 11.97
N THR A 72 -10.35 -14.00 11.20
CA THR A 72 -11.64 -14.21 10.54
C THR A 72 -12.75 -14.32 11.59
N LEU A 73 -13.82 -13.55 11.38
CA LEU A 73 -14.98 -13.41 12.26
C LEU A 73 -16.24 -13.85 11.53
N MET A 74 -17.11 -14.55 12.26
CA MET A 74 -18.44 -14.89 11.77
C MET A 74 -19.41 -13.72 11.94
N GLU A 75 -20.40 -13.64 11.06
CA GLU A 75 -21.59 -12.80 11.24
C GLU A 75 -22.32 -13.21 12.54
N ARG A 76 -22.52 -12.27 13.46
CA ARG A 76 -23.33 -12.50 14.68
C ARG A 76 -23.97 -11.20 15.18
N PRO A 77 -25.11 -11.29 15.91
CA PRO A 77 -25.77 -10.10 16.47
C PRO A 77 -24.99 -9.42 17.62
N SER A 78 -24.30 -10.21 18.45
CA SER A 78 -23.54 -9.69 19.59
C SER A 78 -22.23 -9.03 19.14
N PRO A 79 -21.90 -7.84 19.62
CA PRO A 79 -20.68 -7.17 19.19
C PRO A 79 -19.42 -7.94 19.62
N TYR A 80 -18.33 -7.75 18.89
CA TYR A 80 -16.99 -8.19 19.28
C TYR A 80 -16.27 -7.11 20.08
N HIS A 81 -15.24 -7.45 20.86
CA HIS A 81 -14.37 -6.44 21.48
C HIS A 81 -13.24 -6.09 20.52
N LEU A 82 -13.19 -4.87 19.99
CA LEU A 82 -12.30 -4.54 18.88
C LEU A 82 -10.83 -4.81 19.20
N GLN A 83 -10.33 -4.28 20.31
CA GLN A 83 -8.93 -4.47 20.74
C GLN A 83 -8.56 -5.94 20.91
N LEU A 84 -9.44 -6.73 21.53
CA LEU A 84 -9.22 -8.16 21.72
C LEU A 84 -9.12 -8.89 20.38
N GLU A 85 -10.00 -8.55 19.43
CA GLU A 85 -10.00 -9.19 18.11
C GLU A 85 -8.79 -8.79 17.27
N LEU A 86 -8.30 -7.55 17.40
CA LEU A 86 -7.05 -7.12 16.80
C LEU A 86 -5.85 -7.87 17.41
N ALA A 87 -5.83 -8.05 18.73
CA ALA A 87 -4.81 -8.86 19.40
C ALA A 87 -4.85 -10.31 18.93
N ARG A 88 -6.04 -10.92 18.83
CA ARG A 88 -6.25 -12.28 18.31
C ARG A 88 -5.70 -12.40 16.88
N GLY A 89 -6.03 -11.45 16.02
CA GLY A 89 -5.56 -11.39 14.64
C GLY A 89 -4.03 -11.31 14.55
N LYS A 90 -3.43 -10.36 15.26
CA LYS A 90 -1.98 -10.15 15.24
C LYS A 90 -1.20 -11.35 15.79
N VAL A 91 -1.59 -11.88 16.94
CA VAL A 91 -0.93 -13.04 17.56
C VAL A 91 -1.07 -14.28 16.67
N ASN A 92 -2.24 -14.51 16.08
CA ASN A 92 -2.42 -15.61 15.14
C ASN A 92 -1.53 -15.44 13.90
N GLN A 93 -1.53 -14.26 13.28
CA GLN A 93 -0.67 -13.94 12.13
C GLN A 93 0.81 -14.19 12.43
N LEU A 94 1.29 -13.69 13.57
CA LEU A 94 2.68 -13.86 14.00
C LEU A 94 3.06 -15.34 14.14
N ARG A 95 2.23 -16.13 14.84
CA ARG A 95 2.50 -17.56 15.07
C ARG A 95 2.50 -18.37 13.77
N CYS A 96 1.51 -18.14 12.92
CA CYS A 96 1.43 -18.80 11.61
C CYS A 96 2.64 -18.43 10.75
N GLN A 97 2.96 -17.14 10.64
CA GLN A 97 4.07 -16.69 9.81
C GLN A 97 5.43 -17.20 10.30
N ALA A 98 5.65 -17.23 11.62
CA ALA A 98 6.85 -17.79 12.23
C ALA A 98 6.99 -19.28 11.91
N SER A 99 5.93 -20.06 12.11
CA SER A 99 5.89 -21.48 11.78
C SER A 99 6.21 -21.73 10.31
N ASP A 100 5.54 -21.03 9.40
CA ASP A 100 5.72 -21.19 7.96
C ASP A 100 7.16 -20.86 7.53
N TRP A 101 7.74 -19.79 8.06
CA TRP A 101 9.12 -19.41 7.75
C TRP A 101 10.14 -20.35 8.37
N GLN A 102 9.91 -20.85 9.59
CA GLN A 102 10.76 -21.88 10.20
C GLN A 102 10.77 -23.16 9.36
N VAL A 103 9.60 -23.62 8.90
CA VAL A 103 9.51 -24.75 7.95
C VAL A 103 10.25 -24.44 6.64
N GLY A 104 10.19 -23.18 6.19
CA GLY A 104 10.96 -22.67 5.04
C GLY A 104 12.47 -22.53 5.28
N GLY A 105 12.97 -22.86 6.48
CA GLY A 105 14.39 -22.86 6.82
C GLY A 105 14.89 -21.61 7.56
N LEU A 106 14.00 -20.69 7.94
CA LEU A 106 14.35 -19.53 8.76
C LEU A 106 14.97 -20.00 10.08
N GLN A 107 16.18 -19.52 10.37
CA GLN A 107 16.79 -19.70 11.68
C GLN A 107 16.25 -18.63 12.63
N MET A 108 15.56 -19.04 13.70
CA MET A 108 15.00 -18.08 14.66
C MET A 108 16.11 -17.40 15.46
N PRO A 109 16.08 -16.05 15.59
CA PRO A 109 16.93 -15.35 16.52
C PRO A 109 16.75 -15.82 17.96
N PRO A 110 17.81 -15.78 18.79
CA PRO A 110 17.69 -16.08 20.21
C PRO A 110 16.63 -15.22 20.89
N GLY A 111 15.70 -15.83 21.62
CA GLY A 111 14.67 -15.13 22.39
C GLY A 111 13.39 -14.78 21.63
N LEU A 112 13.38 -14.79 20.29
CA LEU A 112 12.17 -14.47 19.51
C LEU A 112 11.04 -15.48 19.76
N GLU A 113 11.35 -16.77 19.90
CA GLU A 113 10.34 -17.79 20.25
C GLU A 113 9.69 -17.51 21.61
N GLU A 114 10.47 -17.06 22.58
CA GLU A 114 9.96 -16.68 23.90
C GLU A 114 9.09 -15.43 23.83
N GLN A 115 9.47 -14.42 23.04
CA GLN A 115 8.63 -13.24 22.80
C GLN A 115 7.27 -13.61 22.19
N ILE A 116 7.26 -14.48 21.16
CA ILE A 116 6.03 -14.98 20.53
C ILE A 116 5.17 -15.71 21.58
N ARG A 117 5.80 -16.51 22.45
CA ARG A 117 5.11 -17.21 23.54
C ARG A 117 4.51 -16.25 24.55
N ILE A 118 5.23 -15.20 24.94
CA ILE A 118 4.75 -14.15 25.85
C ILE A 118 3.53 -13.46 25.24
N ALA A 119 3.62 -12.99 23.99
CA ALA A 119 2.50 -12.35 23.29
C ALA A 119 1.25 -13.27 23.25
N SER A 120 1.47 -14.56 22.97
CA SER A 120 0.41 -15.57 22.95
C SER A 120 -0.24 -15.79 24.31
N ARG A 121 0.57 -15.82 25.37
CA ARG A 121 0.09 -15.98 26.75
C ARG A 121 -0.69 -14.76 27.22
N THR A 122 -0.19 -13.55 26.94
CA THR A 122 -0.85 -12.29 27.28
C THR A 122 -2.20 -12.18 26.57
N PHE A 123 -2.27 -12.56 25.29
CA PHE A 123 -3.56 -12.66 24.60
C PHE A 123 -4.49 -13.69 25.24
N GLY A 124 -3.96 -14.86 25.62
CA GLY A 124 -4.74 -15.90 26.31
C GLY A 124 -5.36 -15.40 27.61
N GLN A 125 -4.62 -14.61 28.40
CA GLN A 125 -5.12 -13.96 29.62
C GLN A 125 -6.24 -12.97 29.30
N ALA A 126 -6.01 -12.08 28.33
CA ALA A 126 -7.01 -11.11 27.88
C ALA A 126 -8.31 -11.80 27.48
N ALA A 127 -8.23 -12.86 26.68
CA ALA A 127 -9.40 -13.61 26.21
C ALA A 127 -10.17 -14.32 27.34
N THR A 128 -9.52 -14.66 28.46
CA THR A 128 -10.16 -15.29 29.62
C THR A 128 -10.77 -14.29 30.61
N HIS A 129 -10.35 -13.01 30.56
CA HIS A 129 -10.83 -11.97 31.47
C HIS A 129 -11.94 -11.09 30.89
N VAL A 130 -12.33 -11.27 29.61
CA VAL A 130 -13.46 -10.52 29.04
C VAL A 130 -14.75 -10.82 29.82
N PRO A 131 -15.54 -9.81 30.21
CA PRO A 131 -15.50 -8.40 29.79
C PRO A 131 -14.82 -7.42 30.77
N ASP A 132 -13.96 -7.88 31.67
CA ASP A 132 -13.34 -7.04 32.69
C ASP A 132 -12.45 -5.94 32.07
N GLU A 133 -12.33 -4.79 32.74
CA GLU A 133 -11.50 -3.67 32.30
C GLU A 133 -10.02 -4.09 32.09
N GLN A 134 -9.56 -5.04 32.90
CA GLN A 134 -8.23 -5.63 32.79
C GLN A 134 -7.99 -6.34 31.44
N ALA A 135 -9.02 -6.95 30.84
CA ALA A 135 -8.90 -7.62 29.54
C ALA A 135 -8.51 -6.64 28.43
N SER A 136 -8.94 -5.38 28.53
CA SER A 136 -8.62 -4.30 27.59
C SER A 136 -7.13 -3.99 27.60
N ALA A 137 -6.57 -3.79 28.80
CA ALA A 137 -5.14 -3.53 28.98
C ALA A 137 -4.27 -4.72 28.54
N GLU A 138 -4.68 -5.96 28.86
CA GLU A 138 -3.99 -7.17 28.44
C GLU A 138 -4.06 -7.37 26.91
N ALA A 139 -5.20 -7.06 26.27
CA ALA A 139 -5.33 -7.12 24.82
C ALA A 139 -4.41 -6.10 24.12
N GLN A 140 -4.36 -4.86 24.63
CA GLN A 140 -3.44 -3.83 24.13
C GLN A 140 -1.98 -4.25 24.29
N ALA A 141 -1.60 -4.82 25.44
CA ALA A 141 -0.26 -5.33 25.69
C ALA A 141 0.09 -6.50 24.74
N ALA A 142 -0.82 -7.45 24.54
CA ALA A 142 -0.63 -8.57 23.61
C ALA A 142 -0.47 -8.09 22.17
N LEU A 143 -1.25 -7.08 21.76
CA LEU A 143 -1.16 -6.47 20.45
C LEU A 143 0.22 -5.82 20.25
N ALA A 144 0.68 -5.01 21.20
CA ALA A 144 1.99 -4.35 21.16
C ALA A 144 3.15 -5.37 21.09
N LEU A 145 3.14 -6.38 21.97
CA LEU A 145 4.12 -7.48 21.96
C LEU A 145 4.11 -8.24 20.62
N GLY A 146 2.92 -8.46 20.06
CA GLY A 146 2.75 -9.12 18.77
C GLY A 146 3.37 -8.32 17.62
N TYR A 147 3.23 -7.00 17.60
CA TYR A 147 3.87 -6.14 16.59
C TYR A 147 5.40 -6.08 16.77
N GLN A 148 5.89 -5.97 18.01
CA GLN A 148 7.33 -5.96 18.29
C GLN A 148 8.00 -7.27 17.82
N ALA A 149 7.44 -8.43 18.18
CA ALA A 149 7.96 -9.72 17.75
C ALA A 149 7.83 -9.91 16.23
N ALA A 150 6.75 -9.41 15.61
CA ALA A 150 6.60 -9.46 14.15
C ALA A 150 7.69 -8.63 13.42
N GLN A 151 8.06 -7.47 13.95
CA GLN A 151 9.14 -6.65 13.38
C GLN A 151 10.48 -7.40 13.44
N GLU A 152 10.80 -8.04 14.57
CA GLU A 152 12.01 -8.85 14.72
C GLU A 152 12.01 -10.07 13.77
N LEU A 153 10.87 -10.76 13.64
CA LEU A 153 10.69 -11.88 12.72
C LEU A 153 10.93 -11.47 11.26
N VAL A 154 10.32 -10.36 10.81
CA VAL A 154 10.49 -9.82 9.46
C VAL A 154 11.95 -9.42 9.20
N ALA A 155 12.61 -8.78 10.17
CA ALA A 155 14.01 -8.40 10.05
C ALA A 155 14.91 -9.63 9.92
N ALA A 156 14.69 -10.68 10.73
CA ALA A 156 15.45 -11.92 10.67
C ALA A 156 15.31 -12.62 9.32
N TYR A 157 14.07 -12.75 8.83
CA TYR A 157 13.79 -13.35 7.53
C TYR A 157 14.42 -12.55 6.39
N THR A 158 14.23 -11.23 6.38
CA THR A 158 14.79 -10.34 5.35
C THR A 158 16.32 -10.44 5.30
N ASN A 159 16.99 -10.41 6.45
CA ASN A 159 18.44 -10.52 6.52
C ASN A 159 18.96 -11.85 5.97
N GLN A 160 18.35 -12.98 6.35
CA GLN A 160 18.79 -14.31 5.88
C GLN A 160 18.55 -14.50 4.37
N VAL A 161 17.39 -14.06 3.87
CA VAL A 161 17.06 -14.13 2.43
C VAL A 161 18.01 -13.25 1.62
N LEU A 162 18.29 -12.03 2.08
CA LEU A 162 19.24 -11.13 1.41
C LEU A 162 20.66 -11.69 1.45
N GLN A 163 21.10 -12.25 2.58
CA GLN A 163 22.41 -12.89 2.70
C GLN A 163 22.56 -14.06 1.72
N ALA A 164 21.56 -14.95 1.65
CA ALA A 164 21.56 -16.08 0.72
C ALA A 164 21.57 -15.62 -0.74
N ARG A 165 20.84 -14.55 -1.07
CA ARG A 165 20.89 -13.95 -2.42
C ARG A 165 22.25 -13.34 -2.73
N HIS A 166 22.87 -12.65 -1.77
CA HIS A 166 24.19 -12.04 -1.94
C HIS A 166 25.33 -13.05 -2.13
N GLN A 167 25.18 -14.28 -1.63
CA GLN A 167 26.12 -15.38 -1.93
C GLN A 167 26.12 -15.76 -3.41
N ARG A 168 25.00 -15.60 -4.12
CA ARG A 168 24.87 -15.88 -5.56
C ARG A 168 25.20 -14.67 -6.41
N GLN A 169 24.92 -13.46 -5.91
CA GLN A 169 25.08 -12.22 -6.66
C GLN A 169 25.47 -11.06 -5.76
N ALA A 170 26.63 -10.44 -6.01
CA ALA A 170 27.13 -9.35 -5.16
C ALA A 170 26.20 -8.11 -5.10
N LYS A 171 25.38 -7.88 -6.12
CA LYS A 171 24.37 -6.82 -6.18
C LYS A 171 23.07 -7.40 -6.73
N LEU A 172 21.95 -7.17 -6.07
CA LEU A 172 20.65 -7.64 -6.56
C LEU A 172 20.26 -6.95 -7.88
N ASP A 173 19.63 -7.68 -8.80
CA ASP A 173 19.06 -7.13 -10.05
C ASP A 173 17.79 -6.27 -9.85
N THR A 174 17.52 -5.85 -8.60
CA THR A 174 16.35 -5.04 -8.29
C THR A 174 16.55 -3.61 -8.80
N ALA A 175 15.54 -3.08 -9.48
CA ALA A 175 15.52 -1.69 -9.91
C ALA A 175 15.26 -0.79 -8.70
N PHE A 176 16.23 0.04 -8.34
CA PHE A 176 16.10 1.13 -7.39
C PHE A 176 16.30 2.45 -8.13
N GLY A 177 15.34 3.35 -8.02
CA GLY A 177 15.31 4.53 -8.85
C GLY A 177 14.37 5.60 -8.34
N CYS A 178 14.43 6.76 -8.96
CA CYS A 178 13.52 7.86 -8.69
C CYS A 178 12.73 8.25 -9.94
N ARG A 179 11.63 8.96 -9.69
CA ARG A 179 10.82 9.57 -10.74
C ARG A 179 11.40 10.95 -11.06
N LEU A 180 11.63 11.23 -12.33
CA LEU A 180 12.17 12.50 -12.82
C LEU A 180 11.20 13.15 -13.80
N ARG A 181 11.07 14.47 -13.72
CA ARG A 181 10.31 15.28 -14.70
C ARG A 181 11.21 16.16 -15.55
N ALA A 182 12.39 16.48 -15.05
CA ALA A 182 13.35 17.37 -15.69
C ALA A 182 14.78 16.90 -15.39
N PRO A 183 15.78 17.34 -16.17
CA PRO A 183 17.18 17.11 -15.87
C PRO A 183 17.57 17.58 -14.47
N VAL A 184 18.37 16.79 -13.75
CA VAL A 184 19.00 17.25 -12.51
C VAL A 184 20.14 18.20 -12.88
N ARG A 185 19.96 19.49 -12.61
CA ARG A 185 20.91 20.55 -13.01
C ARG A 185 22.11 20.68 -12.07
N ASN A 186 21.93 20.35 -10.80
CA ASN A 186 23.01 20.39 -9.82
C ASN A 186 23.94 19.17 -10.01
N ALA A 187 25.23 19.41 -10.20
CA ALA A 187 26.22 18.36 -10.47
C ALA A 187 26.42 17.39 -9.29
N GLU A 188 26.37 17.88 -8.05
CA GLU A 188 26.45 17.07 -6.84
C GLU A 188 25.22 16.16 -6.72
N ALA A 189 24.03 16.71 -6.93
CA ALA A 189 22.78 15.93 -6.94
C ALA A 189 22.76 14.88 -8.08
N ALA A 190 23.28 15.22 -9.26
CA ALA A 190 23.42 14.28 -10.37
C ALA A 190 24.44 13.16 -10.07
N ALA A 191 25.53 13.47 -9.36
CA ALA A 191 26.48 12.47 -8.89
C ALA A 191 25.85 11.54 -7.85
N ALA A 192 25.14 12.09 -6.86
CA ALA A 192 24.43 11.32 -5.85
C ALA A 192 23.35 10.41 -6.48
N PHE A 193 22.60 10.92 -7.46
CA PHE A 193 21.64 10.14 -8.23
C PHE A 193 22.29 8.92 -8.89
N ARG A 194 23.42 9.09 -9.58
CA ARG A 194 24.13 7.97 -10.23
C ARG A 194 24.72 6.97 -9.24
N GLN A 195 25.10 7.42 -8.05
CA GLN A 195 25.65 6.55 -7.02
C GLN A 195 24.56 5.66 -6.41
N VAL A 196 23.35 6.18 -6.26
CA VAL A 196 22.27 5.52 -5.52
C VAL A 196 21.29 4.79 -6.44
N CYS A 197 20.90 5.39 -7.57
CA CYS A 197 19.88 4.85 -8.47
C CYS A 197 20.51 4.04 -9.60
N ASN A 198 20.01 2.82 -9.82
CA ASN A 198 20.34 2.02 -11.00
C ASN A 198 19.25 2.08 -12.09
N SER A 199 18.13 2.75 -11.80
CA SER A 199 17.00 2.95 -12.70
C SER A 199 16.34 4.32 -12.49
N THR A 200 15.51 4.75 -13.43
CA THR A 200 14.67 5.95 -13.29
C THR A 200 13.40 5.83 -14.13
N CYS A 201 12.35 6.51 -13.69
CA CYS A 201 11.12 6.68 -14.44
C CYS A 201 10.96 8.15 -14.85
N LEU A 202 11.05 8.43 -16.15
CA LEU A 202 10.86 9.78 -16.68
C LEU A 202 9.37 10.03 -16.94
N THR A 203 8.79 11.01 -16.25
CA THR A 203 7.36 11.31 -16.32
C THR A 203 6.99 11.99 -17.62
N ILE A 204 5.84 11.62 -18.18
CA ILE A 204 5.25 12.22 -19.36
C ILE A 204 3.88 12.80 -18.99
N PRO A 205 3.82 14.00 -18.40
CA PRO A 205 2.55 14.62 -18.10
C PRO A 205 1.85 15.02 -19.41
N TRP A 206 0.74 14.36 -19.75
CA TRP A 206 -0.01 14.60 -20.98
C TRP A 206 -0.45 16.07 -21.09
N SER A 207 -0.94 16.67 -20.01
CA SER A 207 -1.34 18.09 -19.98
C SER A 207 -0.23 19.08 -20.35
N VAL A 208 1.04 18.75 -20.11
CA VAL A 208 2.19 19.60 -20.46
C VAL A 208 2.64 19.34 -21.89
N LEU A 209 2.53 18.08 -22.31
CA LEU A 209 3.00 17.63 -23.60
C LEU A 209 2.01 17.98 -24.71
N GLU A 210 0.70 18.02 -24.40
CA GLU A 210 -0.37 18.45 -25.29
C GLU A 210 -1.29 19.45 -24.57
N PRO A 211 -0.81 20.68 -24.31
CA PRO A 211 -1.59 21.70 -23.59
C PRO A 211 -2.84 22.15 -24.37
N SER A 212 -2.81 22.02 -25.70
CA SER A 212 -3.94 22.24 -26.60
C SER A 212 -4.08 21.04 -27.53
N GLU A 213 -5.32 20.68 -27.88
CA GLU A 213 -5.60 19.53 -28.75
C GLU A 213 -4.77 19.57 -30.04
N GLY A 214 -4.02 18.50 -30.30
CA GLY A 214 -3.16 18.32 -31.47
C GLY A 214 -1.84 19.10 -31.45
N GLN A 215 -1.58 19.93 -30.44
CA GLN A 215 -0.34 20.73 -30.34
C GLN A 215 0.62 20.11 -29.33
N TYR A 216 1.59 19.36 -29.85
CA TYR A 216 2.57 18.66 -29.02
C TYR A 216 3.84 19.47 -28.74
N HIS A 217 4.21 19.60 -27.47
CA HIS A 217 5.44 20.24 -26.99
C HIS A 217 6.43 19.17 -26.48
N TRP A 218 7.19 18.57 -27.41
CA TRP A 218 8.09 17.46 -27.11
C TRP A 218 9.45 17.89 -26.53
N GLU A 219 9.87 19.13 -26.76
CA GLU A 219 11.22 19.64 -26.46
C GLU A 219 11.63 19.48 -24.99
N PRO A 220 10.77 19.78 -24.00
CA PRO A 220 11.12 19.60 -22.59
C PRO A 220 11.42 18.13 -22.25
N PHE A 221 10.61 17.21 -22.79
CA PHE A 221 10.79 15.78 -22.58
C PHE A 221 12.01 15.26 -23.34
N ASP A 222 12.25 15.71 -24.57
CA ASP A 222 13.44 15.36 -25.35
C ASP A 222 14.74 15.72 -24.62
N THR A 223 14.75 16.92 -24.00
CA THR A 223 15.87 17.41 -23.19
C THR A 223 16.08 16.53 -21.96
N ALA A 224 15.01 16.20 -21.24
CA ALA A 224 15.08 15.34 -20.06
C ALA A 224 15.53 13.91 -20.42
N LEU A 225 15.02 13.36 -21.51
CA LEU A 225 15.36 12.05 -22.03
C LEU A 225 16.83 11.98 -22.43
N ALA A 226 17.34 12.98 -23.16
CA ALA A 226 18.76 13.04 -23.53
C ALA A 226 19.67 13.07 -22.29
N TRP A 227 19.30 13.84 -21.27
CA TRP A 227 20.05 13.89 -20.02
C TRP A 227 20.08 12.53 -19.29
N VAL A 228 18.93 11.85 -19.18
CA VAL A 228 18.83 10.53 -18.53
C VAL A 228 19.63 9.48 -19.28
N GLN A 229 19.58 9.48 -20.62
CA GLN A 229 20.38 8.57 -21.45
C GLN A 229 21.89 8.74 -21.19
N GLY A 230 22.34 9.96 -20.89
CA GLY A 230 23.73 10.25 -20.48
C GLY A 230 24.11 9.75 -19.07
N GLN A 231 23.15 9.38 -18.21
CA GLN A 231 23.43 8.90 -16.85
C GLN A 231 23.75 7.40 -16.78
N ASN A 232 23.52 6.64 -17.86
CA ASN A 232 23.73 5.20 -17.94
C ASN A 232 22.96 4.37 -16.88
N VAL A 233 21.73 4.79 -16.58
CA VAL A 233 20.79 4.07 -15.71
C VAL A 233 19.67 3.43 -16.53
N ARG A 234 19.01 2.39 -16.00
CA ARG A 234 17.85 1.79 -16.67
C ARG A 234 16.72 2.81 -16.76
N LEU A 235 16.30 3.12 -17.99
CA LEU A 235 15.23 4.09 -18.25
C LEU A 235 13.87 3.40 -18.39
N MET A 236 12.90 3.93 -17.66
CA MET A 236 11.46 3.73 -17.85
C MET A 236 10.81 5.08 -18.13
N ALA A 237 9.66 5.11 -18.81
CA ALA A 237 8.89 6.34 -18.96
C ALA A 237 7.40 6.14 -18.70
N GLY A 238 6.76 7.19 -18.18
CA GLY A 238 5.34 7.23 -17.87
C GLY A 238 5.04 7.69 -16.44
N PRO A 239 3.80 7.53 -15.97
CA PRO A 239 2.65 7.05 -16.74
C PRO A 239 2.37 7.93 -17.97
N LEU A 240 1.84 7.34 -19.05
CA LEU A 240 1.33 8.12 -20.19
C LEU A 240 -0.03 8.71 -19.83
N ILE A 241 -0.92 7.88 -19.29
CA ILE A 241 -2.26 8.26 -18.83
C ILE A 241 -2.31 8.13 -17.31
N ASP A 242 -2.54 9.23 -16.60
CA ASP A 242 -2.63 9.24 -15.14
C ASP A 242 -4.05 9.60 -14.70
N PHE A 243 -4.77 8.61 -14.14
CA PHE A 243 -6.14 8.76 -13.63
C PHE A 243 -6.19 9.18 -12.14
N SER A 244 -5.07 9.61 -11.54
CA SER A 244 -5.05 10.06 -10.14
C SER A 244 -5.33 11.54 -9.95
N SER A 245 -5.11 12.35 -10.98
CA SER A 245 -5.05 13.81 -10.83
C SER A 245 -5.23 14.54 -12.17
N ALA A 246 -5.46 15.86 -12.10
CA ALA A 246 -5.61 16.82 -13.20
C ALA A 246 -4.37 16.98 -14.12
N GLN A 247 -3.62 15.90 -14.36
CA GLN A 247 -2.55 15.83 -15.35
C GLN A 247 -3.07 15.42 -16.73
N MET A 248 -4.38 15.21 -16.86
CA MET A 248 -5.08 15.23 -18.14
C MET A 248 -5.11 16.67 -18.68
N PRO A 249 -4.98 16.87 -20.00
CA PRO A 249 -5.12 18.19 -20.59
C PRO A 249 -6.50 18.80 -20.30
N ASP A 250 -6.56 20.11 -20.04
CA ASP A 250 -7.79 20.82 -19.71
C ASP A 250 -8.86 20.70 -20.82
N TRP A 251 -8.42 20.68 -22.08
CA TRP A 251 -9.32 20.54 -23.23
C TRP A 251 -10.03 19.19 -23.29
N LEU A 252 -9.50 18.16 -22.62
CA LEU A 252 -10.10 16.82 -22.61
C LEU A 252 -11.43 16.81 -21.84
N TRP A 253 -11.61 17.71 -20.86
CA TRP A 253 -12.83 17.82 -20.07
C TRP A 253 -14.05 18.28 -20.87
N LEU A 254 -13.83 18.96 -22.01
CA LEU A 254 -14.92 19.33 -22.94
C LEU A 254 -15.62 18.10 -23.53
N TRP A 255 -14.99 16.92 -23.42
CA TRP A 255 -15.44 15.66 -24.01
C TRP A 255 -15.78 14.61 -22.96
N GLU A 256 -15.94 14.98 -21.69
CA GLU A 256 -16.15 14.01 -20.59
C GLU A 256 -17.36 13.08 -20.80
N GLN A 257 -18.37 13.52 -21.54
CA GLN A 257 -19.60 12.77 -21.84
C GLN A 257 -19.48 11.91 -23.13
N ASP A 258 -18.39 12.00 -23.89
CA ASP A 258 -18.16 11.28 -25.14
C ASP A 258 -17.02 10.26 -24.97
N LEU A 259 -17.35 9.10 -24.40
CA LEU A 259 -16.39 8.01 -24.18
C LEU A 259 -15.65 7.57 -25.46
N PRO A 260 -16.32 7.40 -26.63
CA PRO A 260 -15.63 7.12 -27.88
C PRO A 260 -14.58 8.17 -28.25
N ALA A 261 -14.88 9.47 -28.10
CA ALA A 261 -13.93 10.53 -28.37
C ALA A 261 -12.74 10.49 -27.39
N LEU A 262 -12.99 10.34 -26.09
CA LEU A 262 -11.95 10.21 -25.07
C LEU A 262 -11.01 9.04 -25.35
N ALA A 263 -11.56 7.86 -25.67
CA ALA A 263 -10.78 6.68 -26.01
C ALA A 263 -9.89 6.92 -27.23
N LYS A 264 -10.42 7.62 -28.25
CA LYS A 264 -9.65 8.01 -29.43
C LYS A 264 -8.51 8.98 -29.09
N PHE A 265 -8.76 10.01 -28.28
CA PHE A 265 -7.73 10.96 -27.86
C PHE A 265 -6.60 10.28 -27.07
N MET A 266 -6.95 9.45 -26.10
CA MET A 266 -5.98 8.68 -25.32
C MET A 266 -5.15 7.75 -26.21
N THR A 267 -5.80 7.04 -27.15
CA THR A 267 -5.14 6.15 -28.10
C THR A 267 -4.18 6.90 -29.02
N ASN A 268 -4.60 8.07 -29.52
CA ASN A 268 -3.78 8.91 -30.39
C ASN A 268 -2.53 9.41 -29.64
N PHE A 269 -2.70 9.93 -28.42
CA PHE A 269 -1.58 10.41 -27.60
C PHE A 269 -0.59 9.27 -27.29
N VAL A 270 -1.08 8.13 -26.83
CA VAL A 270 -0.23 6.96 -26.54
C VAL A 270 0.52 6.51 -27.80
N THR A 271 -0.15 6.47 -28.95
CA THR A 271 0.46 6.10 -30.23
C THR A 271 1.54 7.10 -30.65
N ALA A 272 1.28 8.41 -30.50
CA ALA A 272 2.24 9.46 -30.81
C ALA A 272 3.48 9.38 -29.92
N ALA A 273 3.30 9.24 -28.61
CA ALA A 273 4.40 9.13 -27.65
C ALA A 273 5.24 7.87 -27.87
N LEU A 274 4.61 6.70 -27.99
CA LEU A 274 5.30 5.44 -28.26
C LEU A 274 6.00 5.47 -29.62
N GLY A 275 5.33 5.99 -30.66
CA GLY A 275 5.89 6.11 -32.01
C GLY A 275 7.13 6.99 -32.07
N ARG A 276 7.13 8.12 -31.35
CA ARG A 276 8.29 9.04 -31.30
C ARG A 276 9.48 8.46 -30.54
N TYR A 277 9.23 7.69 -29.47
CA TYR A 277 10.29 7.27 -28.54
C TYR A 277 10.62 5.77 -28.55
N ARG A 278 10.01 4.98 -29.44
CA ARG A 278 10.19 3.52 -29.55
C ARG A 278 11.65 3.04 -29.52
N ASP A 279 12.55 3.76 -30.17
CA ASP A 279 13.96 3.35 -30.30
C ASP A 279 14.81 3.82 -29.12
N ARG A 280 14.28 4.73 -28.29
CA ARG A 280 14.97 5.32 -27.14
C ARG A 280 14.50 4.77 -25.80
N ILE A 281 13.26 4.29 -25.71
CA ILE A 281 12.62 3.84 -24.46
C ILE A 281 12.08 2.42 -24.63
N ARG A 282 12.62 1.49 -23.84
CA ARG A 282 12.25 0.07 -23.89
C ARG A 282 11.16 -0.35 -22.91
N SER A 283 10.92 0.44 -21.87
CA SER A 283 10.00 0.10 -20.77
C SER A 283 9.08 1.27 -20.50
N TRP A 284 7.78 1.00 -20.52
CA TRP A 284 6.73 2.01 -20.44
C TRP A 284 5.75 1.70 -19.32
N GLN A 285 5.39 2.72 -18.57
CA GLN A 285 4.21 2.73 -17.73
C GLN A 285 3.08 3.38 -18.54
N LEU A 286 2.08 2.59 -18.94
CA LEU A 286 0.99 3.10 -19.78
C LEU A 286 -0.02 3.88 -18.94
N THR A 287 -0.50 3.29 -17.85
CA THR A 287 -1.50 3.92 -16.99
C THR A 287 -1.02 4.02 -15.54
N ALA A 288 -1.60 4.95 -14.80
CA ALA A 288 -1.56 5.03 -13.34
C ALA A 288 -2.96 5.30 -12.79
N ALA A 289 -3.23 4.83 -11.57
CA ALA A 289 -4.46 5.09 -10.83
C ALA A 289 -5.76 4.73 -11.56
N SER A 290 -5.73 3.70 -12.41
CA SER A 290 -6.91 3.20 -13.14
C SER A 290 -8.05 2.72 -12.22
N ASN A 291 -7.81 2.60 -10.92
CA ASN A 291 -8.79 2.27 -9.90
C ASN A 291 -9.44 3.51 -9.24
N CYS A 292 -9.11 4.73 -9.66
CA CYS A 292 -9.74 5.96 -9.18
C CYS A 292 -11.05 6.21 -9.95
N ALA A 293 -12.20 6.13 -9.25
CA ALA A 293 -13.53 6.21 -9.85
C ALA A 293 -13.98 7.65 -10.25
N ALA A 294 -13.22 8.69 -9.90
CA ALA A 294 -13.69 10.07 -9.94
C ALA A 294 -13.23 10.90 -11.16
N ILE A 295 -12.45 10.35 -12.08
CA ILE A 295 -11.90 11.10 -13.22
C ILE A 295 -12.75 10.88 -14.47
N LEU A 296 -13.10 11.99 -15.15
CA LEU A 296 -13.89 12.02 -16.40
C LEU A 296 -15.27 11.33 -16.28
N SER A 297 -15.86 11.30 -15.09
CA SER A 297 -17.16 10.63 -14.81
C SER A 297 -17.21 9.17 -15.26
N LEU A 298 -16.05 8.50 -15.35
CA LEU A 298 -15.92 7.11 -15.82
C LEU A 298 -16.46 6.05 -14.84
N GLY A 299 -16.98 6.49 -13.68
CA GLY A 299 -17.50 5.64 -12.62
C GLY A 299 -19.03 5.57 -12.54
N GLU A 300 -19.75 6.26 -13.44
CA GLU A 300 -21.22 6.19 -13.59
C GLU A 300 -21.64 5.33 -14.79
#